data_AF-F6G9U9-F1
#
_entry.id   AF-F6G9U9-F1
#
_cell.length_a   1.000
_cell.length_b   1.000
_cell.length_c   1.000
_cell.angle_alpha   90.00
_cell.angle_beta   90.00
_cell.angle_gamma   90.00
#
_symmetry.space_group_name_H-M   'P 1'
#
loop_
_entity.id
_entity.type
_entity.pdbx_description
1 polymer ?
#
loop_
_entity_poly.entity_id
_entity_poly.type
_entity_poly.pdbx_seq_one_letter_code
_entity_poly.pdbx_strand_id
1 'polypeptide(L)'
;MGRLARQQSPGNENLPARANPSAPAVAPRAGRHGHPDVPFSGSAHAPSRHGDPALPMRQYAAGAALVRPPVSAPPDHRRTGRMFGDITRFLLDTLFTLFGAALLLRAWTQAVRLSPRNPLSQAIFQLTGWLVHPLRRIIPATGYIDWSSLLAAYLTALVYLLLLVASLGASPLGLLPLGFLAALFTVLKWGFNVLVWITIGSAILSWVAPHAPMGAVLNTLIDPLLRPIRRLLPPLGGLDLSPLVLLVVAQVVVIALSHAYPMFL
;
A
#
# COMPACT_ATOMS: atom_id res chain seq x y z
N MET A 1 -42.39 19.37 65.46
CA MET A 1 -41.34 19.07 64.47
C MET A 1 -40.00 19.26 65.15
N GLY A 2 -39.04 18.34 65.26
CA GLY A 2 -38.80 17.00 64.77
C GLY A 2 -37.37 16.71 65.25
N ARG A 3 -37.21 15.64 66.03
CA ARG A 3 -36.07 15.33 66.89
C ARG A 3 -34.89 14.69 66.14
N LEU A 4 -33.69 15.05 66.58
CA LEU A 4 -32.53 14.19 66.89
C LEU A 4 -31.81 13.43 65.76
N ALA A 5 -30.55 13.84 65.60
CA ALA A 5 -29.44 13.04 65.13
C ALA A 5 -29.07 11.91 66.12
N ARG A 6 -28.92 10.71 65.58
CA ARG A 6 -28.23 9.50 66.10
C ARG A 6 -28.31 8.50 64.92
N GLN A 7 -27.31 7.75 64.50
CA GLN A 7 -26.32 6.96 65.21
C GLN A 7 -25.19 6.58 64.25
N GLN A 8 -23.96 6.60 64.76
CA GLN A 8 -22.83 5.82 64.25
C GLN A 8 -23.04 4.34 64.57
N SER A 9 -22.52 3.43 63.73
CA SER A 9 -22.02 2.13 64.20
C SER A 9 -20.82 1.66 63.36
N PRO A 10 -19.78 1.08 63.97
CA PRO A 10 -18.48 0.80 63.37
C PRO A 10 -18.25 -0.71 63.10
N GLY A 11 -17.09 -1.04 62.51
CA GLY A 11 -16.51 -2.39 62.51
C GLY A 11 -16.51 -3.02 61.12
N ASN A 12 -15.35 -3.26 60.52
CA ASN A 12 -14.45 -4.42 60.74
C ASN A 12 -14.48 -5.15 59.35
N GLU A 13 -13.42 -5.58 58.67
CA GLU A 13 -12.19 -6.23 59.09
C GLU A 13 -11.12 -6.03 58.01
N ASN A 14 -9.91 -5.70 58.46
CA ASN A 14 -8.69 -6.06 57.75
C ASN A 14 -8.57 -7.58 57.68
N LEU A 15 -8.19 -8.14 56.53
CA LEU A 15 -7.41 -9.39 56.54
C LEU A 15 -6.30 -9.35 55.47
N PRO A 16 -5.04 -9.68 55.84
CA PRO A 16 -3.88 -9.64 54.96
C PRO A 16 -3.57 -11.00 54.31
N ALA A 17 -2.76 -10.92 53.25
CA ALA A 17 -1.74 -11.87 52.83
C ALA A 17 -2.04 -13.39 52.81
N ARG A 18 -2.03 -13.98 51.61
CA ARG A 18 -1.35 -15.27 51.41
C ARG A 18 -0.53 -15.28 50.12
N ALA A 19 0.77 -15.23 50.31
CA ALA A 19 1.76 -15.75 49.39
C ALA A 19 1.56 -17.27 49.24
N ASN A 20 1.72 -17.78 48.02
CA ASN A 20 1.91 -19.21 47.76
C ASN A 20 3.31 -19.41 47.18
N PRO A 21 4.28 -19.95 47.95
CA PRO A 21 5.61 -20.29 47.47
C PRO A 21 5.76 -21.82 47.41
N SER A 22 5.52 -22.47 46.27
CA SER A 22 6.09 -23.80 45.98
C SER A 22 5.80 -24.27 44.55
N ALA A 23 6.76 -24.07 43.64
CA ALA A 23 6.98 -24.99 42.52
C ALA A 23 8.44 -24.82 42.05
N PRO A 24 9.25 -25.89 41.98
CA PRO A 24 10.70 -25.80 41.83
C PRO A 24 11.15 -25.57 40.39
N ALA A 25 12.28 -24.88 40.29
CA ALA A 25 13.10 -24.77 39.09
C ALA A 25 13.62 -26.14 38.64
N VAL A 26 13.46 -26.46 37.34
CA VAL A 26 14.22 -27.51 36.66
C VAL A 26 14.63 -26.98 35.29
N ALA A 27 15.94 -26.76 35.12
CA ALA A 27 16.63 -26.69 33.84
C ALA A 27 17.63 -27.86 33.79
N PRO A 28 18.39 -28.05 32.70
CA PRO A 28 17.98 -28.43 31.35
C PRO A 28 18.46 -29.87 31.05
N ARG A 29 17.74 -30.64 30.21
CA ARG A 29 18.22 -31.97 29.79
C ARG A 29 18.51 -32.01 28.29
N ALA A 30 19.80 -32.01 27.98
CA ALA A 30 20.35 -32.48 26.73
C ALA A 30 19.96 -33.95 26.53
N GLY A 31 19.39 -34.25 25.36
CA GLY A 31 18.90 -35.57 24.98
C GLY A 31 19.22 -35.85 23.52
N ARG A 32 20.48 -36.17 23.27
CA ARG A 32 21.03 -36.74 22.05
C ARG A 32 20.31 -38.06 21.77
N HIS A 33 19.52 -38.14 20.70
CA HIS A 33 19.10 -39.42 20.12
C HIS A 33 19.42 -39.42 18.64
N GLY A 34 20.41 -40.25 18.30
CA GLY A 34 20.70 -40.64 16.93
C GLY A 34 19.58 -41.54 16.42
N HIS A 35 19.31 -41.39 15.13
CA HIS A 35 18.54 -42.37 14.37
C HIS A 35 19.43 -42.90 13.23
N PRO A 36 19.47 -44.23 13.02
CA PRO A 36 20.46 -44.89 12.18
C PRO A 36 20.03 -44.93 10.71
N ASP A 37 21.05 -44.90 9.85
CA ASP A 37 21.23 -45.73 8.66
C ASP A 37 20.00 -46.01 7.78
N VAL A 38 19.88 -45.22 6.70
CA VAL A 38 19.10 -45.60 5.52
C VAL A 38 20.09 -46.20 4.49
N PRO A 39 19.90 -47.45 4.02
CA PRO A 39 20.83 -48.06 3.08
C PRO A 39 20.61 -47.47 1.69
N PHE A 40 21.65 -46.84 1.15
CA PHE A 40 21.70 -46.41 -0.24
C PHE A 40 21.85 -47.66 -1.13
N SER A 41 20.77 -48.06 -1.78
CA SER A 41 20.77 -49.17 -2.73
C SER A 41 21.47 -48.74 -4.03
N GLY A 42 22.37 -49.61 -4.49
CA GLY A 42 23.25 -49.35 -5.62
C GLY A 42 22.53 -49.36 -6.97
N SER A 43 23.09 -48.59 -7.90
CA SER A 43 23.13 -48.93 -9.32
C SER A 43 24.31 -48.22 -9.94
N ALA A 44 25.47 -48.88 -9.84
CA ALA A 44 26.65 -48.56 -10.62
C ALA A 44 26.35 -48.90 -12.09
N HIS A 45 26.30 -47.88 -12.95
CA HIS A 45 26.44 -48.03 -14.39
C HIS A 45 27.77 -47.40 -14.78
N ALA A 46 28.77 -48.27 -14.97
CA ALA A 46 30.07 -47.90 -15.51
C ALA A 46 30.05 -48.04 -17.03
N PRO A 47 30.50 -47.04 -17.80
CA PRO A 47 31.00 -47.27 -19.14
C PRO A 47 32.52 -47.46 -19.08
N SER A 48 32.93 -48.66 -19.49
CA SER A 48 34.15 -49.02 -20.24
C SER A 48 35.29 -48.00 -20.29
N ARG A 49 36.40 -48.35 -19.62
CA ARG A 49 37.74 -47.82 -19.87
C ARG A 49 38.17 -48.15 -21.31
N HIS A 50 38.30 -47.13 -22.14
CA HIS A 50 39.19 -47.15 -23.30
C HIS A 50 40.31 -46.14 -23.02
N GLY A 51 41.54 -46.58 -23.23
CA GLY A 51 42.73 -45.90 -22.74
C GLY A 51 42.99 -44.57 -23.45
N ASP A 52 43.55 -43.62 -22.71
CA ASP A 52 44.37 -42.55 -23.26
C ASP A 52 45.50 -42.21 -22.27
N PRO A 53 46.73 -41.95 -22.75
CA PRO A 53 47.88 -41.75 -21.90
C PRO A 53 47.88 -40.35 -21.26
N ALA A 54 48.55 -40.27 -20.11
CA ALA A 54 48.72 -39.10 -19.26
C ALA A 54 48.92 -37.77 -20.02
N LEU A 55 47.98 -36.83 -19.84
CA LEU A 55 48.18 -35.43 -20.22
C LEU A 55 49.10 -34.73 -19.20
N PRO A 56 50.12 -33.99 -19.64
CA PRO A 56 51.07 -33.35 -18.74
C PRO A 56 50.43 -32.15 -18.02
N MET A 57 50.35 -32.23 -16.69
CA MET A 57 50.06 -31.13 -15.75
C MET A 57 51.17 -30.06 -15.78
N ARG A 58 51.31 -29.32 -16.88
CA ARG A 58 52.27 -28.19 -16.98
C ARG A 58 51.76 -26.95 -17.71
N GLN A 59 50.49 -26.90 -18.13
CA GLN A 59 49.97 -25.75 -18.88
C GLN A 59 49.08 -24.78 -18.09
N TYR A 60 48.72 -25.05 -16.84
CA TYR A 60 47.82 -24.15 -16.08
C TYR A 60 48.50 -22.97 -15.38
N ALA A 61 49.83 -22.92 -15.31
CA ALA A 61 50.54 -21.92 -14.51
C ALA A 61 51.09 -20.70 -15.29
N ALA A 62 50.93 -20.67 -16.63
CA ALA A 62 51.57 -19.64 -17.47
C ALA A 62 50.63 -18.55 -18.03
N GLY A 63 49.34 -18.57 -17.67
CA GLY A 63 48.35 -17.58 -18.14
C GLY A 63 47.87 -16.57 -17.11
N ALA A 64 48.35 -16.65 -15.86
CA ALA A 64 47.86 -15.84 -14.74
C ALA A 64 48.55 -14.46 -14.60
N ALA A 65 49.46 -14.11 -15.50
CA ALA A 65 50.18 -12.84 -15.47
C ALA A 65 49.67 -11.91 -16.58
N LEU A 66 49.16 -10.74 -16.17
CA LEU A 66 48.82 -9.57 -16.99
C LEU A 66 47.38 -9.42 -17.52
N VAL A 67 46.37 -9.97 -16.86
CA VAL A 67 45.03 -9.36 -16.95
C VAL A 67 45.07 -8.08 -16.12
N ARG A 68 45.48 -6.97 -16.75
CA ARG A 68 45.28 -5.64 -16.17
C ARG A 68 43.78 -5.52 -15.86
N PRO A 69 43.37 -5.16 -14.63
CA PRO A 69 41.95 -4.85 -14.40
C PRO A 69 41.55 -3.79 -15.42
N PRO A 70 40.38 -3.92 -16.06
CA PRO A 70 39.93 -2.93 -17.04
C PRO A 70 40.06 -1.56 -16.39
N VAL A 71 40.77 -0.65 -17.07
CA VAL A 71 40.83 0.77 -16.67
C VAL A 71 39.41 1.19 -16.37
N SER A 72 39.16 1.65 -15.14
CA SER A 72 37.84 2.08 -14.71
C SER A 72 37.32 3.08 -15.73
N ALA A 73 36.26 2.68 -16.46
CA ALA A 73 35.69 3.53 -17.48
C ALA A 73 35.30 4.88 -16.85
N PRO A 74 35.54 6.01 -17.53
CA PRO A 74 35.13 7.31 -17.01
C PRO A 74 33.63 7.31 -16.72
N PRO A 75 33.18 8.04 -15.68
CA PRO A 75 31.76 8.04 -15.28
C PRO A 75 30.86 8.43 -16.46
N ASP A 76 29.92 7.53 -16.77
CA ASP A 76 28.95 7.71 -17.85
C ASP A 76 27.92 8.77 -17.44
N HIS A 77 28.14 10.01 -17.89
CA HIS A 77 27.23 11.13 -17.70
C HIS A 77 25.82 10.86 -18.26
N ARG A 78 25.67 9.95 -19.23
CA ARG A 78 24.35 9.51 -19.73
C ARG A 78 23.60 8.65 -18.71
N ARG A 79 24.31 7.93 -17.85
CA ARG A 79 23.72 7.18 -16.73
C ARG A 79 23.23 8.14 -15.65
N THR A 80 24.04 9.14 -15.31
CA THR A 80 23.68 10.19 -14.34
C THR A 80 22.46 11.00 -14.80
N GLY A 81 22.42 11.42 -16.07
CA GLY A 81 21.26 12.14 -16.62
C GLY A 81 19.96 11.33 -16.57
N ARG A 82 20.02 10.02 -16.85
CA ARG A 82 18.85 9.14 -16.74
C ARG A 82 18.34 9.02 -15.30
N MET A 83 19.25 8.85 -14.33
CA MET A 83 18.89 8.79 -12.91
C MET A 83 18.14 10.05 -12.45
N PHE A 84 18.60 11.24 -12.84
CA PHE A 84 17.90 12.49 -12.50
C PHE A 84 16.49 12.57 -13.10
N GLY A 85 16.32 12.10 -14.35
CA GLY A 85 15.01 11.99 -14.98
C GLY A 85 14.07 11.05 -14.23
N ASP A 86 14.56 9.87 -13.84
CA ASP A 86 13.79 8.87 -13.11
C ASP A 86 13.36 9.38 -11.73
N ILE A 87 14.27 10.02 -10.99
CA ILE A 87 13.99 10.64 -9.70
C ILE A 87 12.93 11.74 -9.86
N THR A 88 13.07 12.62 -10.86
CA THR A 88 12.11 13.70 -11.10
C THR A 88 10.71 13.15 -11.37
N ARG A 89 10.60 12.11 -12.21
CA ARG A 89 9.32 11.45 -12.50
C ARG A 89 8.73 10.79 -11.26
N PHE A 90 9.55 10.10 -10.47
CA PHE A 90 9.10 9.49 -9.22
C PHE A 90 8.55 10.53 -8.23
N LEU A 91 9.26 11.66 -8.07
CA LEU A 91 8.82 12.76 -7.19
C LEU A 91 7.51 13.38 -7.68
N LEU A 92 7.40 13.66 -8.98
CA LEU A 92 6.15 14.14 -9.58
C LEU A 92 5.02 13.13 -9.37
N ASP A 93 5.23 11.87 -9.70
CA ASP A 93 4.22 10.82 -9.54
C ASP A 93 3.76 10.70 -8.09
N THR A 94 4.69 10.59 -7.14
CA THR A 94 4.37 10.48 -5.71
C THR A 94 3.61 11.71 -5.21
N LEU A 95 4.08 12.91 -5.51
CA LEU A 95 3.47 14.15 -5.03
C LEU A 95 2.04 14.31 -5.59
N PHE A 96 1.88 14.18 -6.90
CA PHE A 96 0.60 14.43 -7.56
C PHE A 96 -0.40 13.29 -7.33
N THR A 97 0.04 12.03 -7.26
CA THR A 97 -0.86 10.91 -6.92
C THR A 97 -1.40 11.03 -5.51
N LEU A 98 -0.54 11.35 -4.52
CA LEU A 98 -0.98 11.52 -3.13
C LEU A 98 -1.89 12.74 -2.97
N PHE A 99 -1.56 13.86 -3.61
CA PHE A 99 -2.38 15.07 -3.54
C PHE A 99 -3.71 14.89 -4.27
N GLY A 100 -3.70 14.31 -5.48
CA GLY A 100 -4.90 13.95 -6.23
C GLY A 100 -5.79 12.95 -5.47
N ALA A 101 -5.18 11.95 -4.84
CA ALA A 101 -5.87 11.01 -3.96
C ALA A 101 -6.55 11.73 -2.78
N ALA A 102 -5.88 12.69 -2.13
CA ALA A 102 -6.48 13.48 -1.05
C ALA A 102 -7.69 14.30 -1.53
N LEU A 103 -7.61 14.91 -2.72
CA LEU A 103 -8.73 15.66 -3.33
C LEU A 103 -9.91 14.75 -3.67
N LEU A 104 -9.65 13.57 -4.23
CA LEU A 104 -10.69 12.59 -4.53
C LEU A 104 -11.32 12.02 -3.27
N LEU A 105 -10.50 11.71 -2.26
CA LEU A 105 -10.98 11.24 -0.98
C LEU A 105 -11.82 12.31 -0.28
N ARG A 106 -11.46 13.59 -0.39
CA ARG A 106 -12.31 14.70 0.07
C ARG A 106 -13.70 14.64 -0.56
N ALA A 107 -13.77 14.59 -1.88
CA ALA A 107 -15.04 14.49 -2.59
C ALA A 107 -15.85 13.25 -2.15
N TRP A 108 -15.17 12.12 -1.99
CA TRP A 108 -15.78 10.86 -1.57
C TRP A 108 -16.30 10.90 -0.13
N THR A 109 -15.53 11.46 0.81
CA THR A 109 -15.97 11.61 2.21
C THR A 109 -17.27 12.42 2.31
N GLN A 110 -17.42 13.46 1.48
CA GLN A 110 -18.64 14.24 1.41
C GLN A 110 -19.80 13.44 0.78
N ALA A 111 -19.52 12.64 -0.26
CA ALA A 111 -20.51 11.79 -0.93
C ALA A 111 -21.08 10.71 0.01
N VAL A 112 -20.24 10.06 0.81
CA VAL A 112 -20.68 9.04 1.79
C VAL A 112 -21.13 9.64 3.13
N ARG A 113 -21.10 10.98 3.26
CA ARG A 113 -21.47 11.72 4.48
C ARG A 113 -20.67 11.33 5.72
N LEU A 114 -19.37 11.10 5.52
CA LEU A 114 -18.47 10.84 6.63
C LEU A 114 -18.38 12.07 7.54
N SER A 115 -18.42 11.87 8.85
CA SER A 115 -18.41 12.97 9.82
C SER A 115 -17.15 13.84 9.65
N PRO A 116 -17.28 15.17 9.45
CA PRO A 116 -16.14 16.08 9.34
C PRO A 116 -15.27 16.15 10.59
N ARG A 117 -15.78 15.64 11.73
CA ARG A 117 -15.07 15.65 13.02
C ARG A 117 -14.05 14.52 13.15
N ASN A 118 -14.03 13.54 12.25
CA ASN A 118 -13.03 12.48 12.34
C ASN A 118 -11.63 12.98 11.94
N PRO A 119 -10.54 12.41 12.50
CA PRO A 119 -9.18 12.88 12.21
C PRO A 119 -8.81 12.81 10.73
N LEU A 120 -9.27 11.76 10.02
CA LEU A 120 -9.00 11.55 8.60
C LEU A 120 -9.63 12.65 7.73
N SER A 121 -10.90 13.00 7.92
CA SER A 121 -11.51 14.10 7.15
C SER A 121 -10.86 15.43 7.52
N GLN A 122 -10.55 15.68 8.79
CA GLN A 122 -9.86 16.90 9.17
C GLN A 122 -8.51 17.05 8.47
N ALA A 123 -7.70 15.98 8.42
CA ALA A 123 -6.42 15.99 7.73
C ALA A 123 -6.58 16.29 6.23
N ILE A 124 -7.49 15.58 5.56
CA ILE A 124 -7.78 15.79 4.14
C ILE A 124 -8.23 17.23 3.88
N PHE A 125 -9.14 17.76 4.69
CA PHE A 125 -9.72 19.08 4.47
C PHE A 125 -8.71 20.19 4.73
N GLN A 126 -7.79 20.00 5.67
CA GLN A 126 -6.67 20.92 5.92
C GLN A 126 -5.66 20.90 4.78
N LEU A 127 -5.22 19.72 4.34
CA LEU A 127 -4.22 19.56 3.27
C LEU A 127 -4.70 20.11 1.91
N THR A 128 -5.99 19.95 1.61
CA THR A 128 -6.57 20.33 0.32
C THR A 128 -7.27 21.68 0.33
N GLY A 129 -7.52 22.26 1.51
CA GLY A 129 -8.41 23.41 1.69
C GLY A 129 -7.95 24.65 0.93
N TRP A 130 -6.65 24.92 0.90
CA TRP A 130 -6.07 26.08 0.22
C TRP A 130 -6.33 26.09 -1.29
N LEU A 131 -6.44 24.90 -1.92
CA LEU A 131 -6.77 24.77 -3.33
C LEU A 131 -8.29 24.70 -3.57
N VAL A 132 -9.02 23.99 -2.72
CA VAL A 132 -10.46 23.77 -2.93
C VAL A 132 -11.29 25.02 -2.62
N HIS A 133 -10.92 25.80 -1.59
CA HIS A 133 -11.68 26.97 -1.17
C HIS A 133 -11.76 28.10 -2.23
N PRO A 134 -10.68 28.45 -2.96
CA PRO A 134 -10.81 29.41 -4.08
C PRO A 134 -11.68 28.85 -5.21
N LEU A 135 -11.56 27.56 -5.54
CA LEU A 135 -12.37 26.90 -6.57
C LEU A 135 -13.87 26.87 -6.22
N ARG A 136 -14.21 26.77 -4.93
CA ARG A 136 -15.58 26.85 -4.43
C ARG A 136 -16.29 28.17 -4.73
N ARG A 137 -15.55 29.23 -5.04
CA ARG A 137 -16.14 30.51 -5.48
C ARG A 137 -16.70 30.43 -6.90
N ILE A 138 -16.18 29.54 -7.73
CA ILE A 138 -16.60 29.36 -9.13
C ILE A 138 -17.67 28.28 -9.23
N ILE A 139 -17.43 27.12 -8.59
CA ILE A 139 -18.35 25.99 -8.60
C ILE A 139 -18.68 25.63 -7.15
N PRO A 140 -19.86 25.98 -6.63
CA PRO A 140 -20.22 25.65 -5.25
C PRO A 140 -20.42 24.14 -5.09
N ALA A 141 -20.09 23.64 -3.89
CA ALA A 141 -20.41 22.26 -3.52
C ALA A 141 -21.94 22.13 -3.43
N THR A 142 -22.54 21.35 -4.35
CA THR A 142 -23.99 21.23 -4.46
C THR A 142 -24.41 19.85 -3.95
N GLY A 143 -25.22 19.82 -2.87
CA GLY A 143 -25.75 18.58 -2.32
C GLY A 143 -24.67 17.67 -1.72
N TYR A 144 -24.64 16.40 -2.18
CA TYR A 144 -23.78 15.35 -1.62
C TYR A 144 -22.39 15.28 -2.27
N ILE A 145 -22.20 15.86 -3.46
CA ILE A 145 -20.94 15.75 -4.22
C ILE A 145 -20.19 17.09 -4.16
N ASP A 146 -18.91 17.05 -3.77
CA ASP A 146 -18.02 18.21 -3.79
C ASP A 146 -17.44 18.41 -5.20
N TRP A 147 -18.20 19.04 -6.10
CA TRP A 147 -17.76 19.34 -7.47
C TRP A 147 -16.46 20.15 -7.52
N SER A 148 -16.23 21.03 -6.55
CA SER A 148 -15.02 21.82 -6.46
C SER A 148 -13.78 20.96 -6.23
N SER A 149 -13.90 19.88 -5.44
CA SER A 149 -12.82 18.92 -5.23
C SER A 149 -12.57 18.03 -6.46
N LEU A 150 -13.62 17.67 -7.20
CA LEU A 150 -13.45 16.94 -8.46
C LEU A 150 -12.76 17.80 -9.53
N LEU A 151 -13.15 19.07 -9.65
CA LEU A 151 -12.46 20.01 -10.52
C LEU A 151 -11.00 20.21 -10.08
N ALA A 152 -10.75 20.37 -8.77
CA ALA A 152 -9.40 20.49 -8.25
C ALA A 152 -8.54 19.27 -8.63
N ALA A 153 -9.07 18.04 -8.45
CA ALA A 153 -8.37 16.81 -8.82
C ALA A 153 -8.07 16.76 -10.32
N TYR A 154 -9.01 17.20 -11.17
CA TYR A 154 -8.83 17.28 -12.61
C TYR A 154 -7.75 18.29 -13.02
N LEU A 155 -7.75 19.49 -12.45
CA LEU A 155 -6.70 20.48 -12.70
C LEU A 155 -5.33 19.99 -12.19
N THR A 156 -5.29 19.33 -11.04
CA THR A 156 -4.08 18.68 -10.51
C THR A 156 -3.56 17.61 -11.48
N ALA A 157 -4.43 16.78 -12.05
CA ALA A 157 -4.04 15.80 -13.06
C ALA A 157 -3.52 16.46 -14.34
N LEU A 158 -4.16 17.53 -14.81
CA LEU A 158 -3.69 18.26 -15.99
C LEU A 158 -2.29 18.85 -15.75
N VAL A 159 -2.06 19.49 -14.60
CA VAL A 159 -0.74 20.03 -14.22
C VAL A 159 0.31 18.92 -14.12
N TYR A 160 -0.03 17.79 -13.49
CA TYR A 160 0.85 16.62 -13.43
C TYR A 160 1.29 16.17 -14.83
N LEU A 161 0.35 16.01 -15.76
CA LEU A 161 0.65 15.57 -17.12
C LEU A 161 1.51 16.57 -17.89
N LEU A 162 1.25 17.87 -17.75
CA LEU A 162 2.06 18.91 -18.38
C LEU A 162 3.49 18.92 -17.86
N LEU A 163 3.67 18.77 -16.54
CA LEU A 163 5.00 18.66 -15.92
C LEU A 163 5.71 17.37 -16.31
N LEU A 164 4.98 16.27 -16.43
CA LEU A 164 5.53 15.00 -16.89
C LEU A 164 6.08 15.14 -18.32
N VAL A 165 5.30 15.68 -19.25
CA VAL A 165 5.72 15.92 -20.64
C VAL A 165 6.89 16.90 -20.70
N ALA A 166 6.86 17.98 -19.92
CA ALA A 166 7.96 18.93 -19.82
C ALA A 166 9.27 18.26 -19.37
N SER A 167 9.18 17.33 -18.41
CA SER A 167 10.34 16.57 -17.91
C SER A 167 10.98 15.65 -18.95
N LEU A 168 10.27 15.36 -20.05
CA LEU A 168 10.77 14.61 -21.21
C LEU A 168 11.44 15.52 -22.26
N GLY A 169 11.41 16.84 -22.08
CA GLY A 169 11.87 17.81 -23.07
C GLY A 169 10.87 18.06 -24.22
N ALA A 170 9.65 17.54 -24.12
CA ALA A 170 8.58 17.77 -25.09
C ALA A 170 7.79 19.04 -24.73
N SER A 171 7.18 19.68 -25.73
CA SER A 171 6.37 20.88 -25.52
C SER A 171 5.03 20.52 -24.84
N PRO A 172 4.76 20.97 -23.61
CA PRO A 172 3.53 20.61 -22.89
C PRO A 172 2.26 21.16 -23.57
N LEU A 173 2.35 22.38 -24.10
CA LEU A 173 1.21 23.04 -24.76
C LEU A 173 0.77 22.32 -26.04
N GLY A 174 1.70 21.67 -26.74
CA GLY A 174 1.41 20.93 -27.97
C GLY A 174 0.50 19.70 -27.74
N LEU A 175 0.48 19.16 -26.53
CA LEU A 175 -0.34 18.00 -26.17
C LEU A 175 -1.63 18.37 -25.42
N LEU A 176 -1.95 19.66 -25.27
CA LEU A 176 -3.13 20.10 -24.50
C LEU A 176 -4.46 19.45 -24.93
N PRO A 177 -4.79 19.34 -26.24
CA PRO A 177 -6.05 18.72 -26.66
C PRO A 177 -6.21 17.29 -26.15
N LEU A 178 -5.15 16.48 -26.24
CA LEU A 178 -5.12 15.10 -25.72
C LEU A 178 -4.98 15.08 -24.19
N GLY A 179 -4.29 16.08 -23.63
CA GLY A 179 -4.04 16.26 -22.21
C GLY A 179 -5.34 16.40 -21.39
N PHE A 180 -6.37 17.04 -21.93
CA PHE A 180 -7.67 17.14 -21.25
C PHE A 180 -8.35 15.77 -21.07
N LEU A 181 -8.34 14.94 -22.11
CA LEU A 181 -8.90 13.59 -22.02
C LEU A 181 -8.01 12.72 -21.13
N ALA A 182 -6.70 12.78 -21.31
CA ALA A 182 -5.71 12.08 -20.50
C ALA A 182 -5.86 12.40 -19.00
N ALA A 183 -6.10 13.67 -18.65
CA ALA A 183 -6.34 14.09 -17.26
C ALA A 183 -7.59 13.42 -16.66
N LEU A 184 -8.66 13.21 -17.44
CA LEU A 184 -9.85 12.49 -16.97
C LEU A 184 -9.51 11.04 -16.63
N PHE A 185 -8.77 10.35 -17.51
CA PHE A 185 -8.30 8.99 -17.26
C PHE A 185 -7.36 8.91 -16.04
N THR A 186 -6.48 9.89 -15.87
CA THR A 186 -5.59 10.00 -14.71
C THR A 186 -6.38 10.13 -13.41
N VAL A 187 -7.40 11.01 -13.37
CA VAL A 187 -8.27 11.17 -12.20
C VAL A 187 -9.02 9.88 -11.88
N LEU A 188 -9.58 9.21 -12.90
CA LEU A 188 -10.24 7.92 -12.72
C LEU A 188 -9.27 6.89 -12.13
N LYS A 189 -8.07 6.78 -12.69
CA LYS A 189 -7.02 5.87 -12.20
C LYS A 189 -6.66 6.18 -10.76
N TRP A 190 -6.46 7.44 -10.38
CA TRP A 190 -6.22 7.82 -8.98
C TRP A 190 -7.38 7.41 -8.08
N GLY A 191 -8.63 7.64 -8.49
CA GLY A 191 -9.83 7.28 -7.73
C GLY A 191 -9.93 5.77 -7.47
N PHE A 192 -9.71 4.94 -8.48
CA PHE A 192 -9.68 3.48 -8.30
C PHE A 192 -8.49 3.02 -7.46
N ASN A 193 -7.32 3.66 -7.57
CA ASN A 193 -6.20 3.36 -6.66
C ASN A 193 -6.53 3.70 -5.20
N VAL A 194 -7.18 4.84 -4.94
CA VAL A 194 -7.69 5.18 -3.59
C VAL A 194 -8.63 4.10 -3.09
N LEU A 195 -9.57 3.64 -3.94
CA LEU A 195 -10.50 2.58 -3.59
C LEU A 195 -9.77 1.27 -3.24
N VAL A 196 -8.77 0.87 -4.03
CA VAL A 196 -7.94 -0.31 -3.75
C VAL A 196 -7.27 -0.19 -2.39
N TRP A 197 -6.58 0.93 -2.12
CA TRP A 197 -5.86 1.12 -0.86
C TRP A 197 -6.76 1.17 0.37
N ILE A 198 -7.92 1.84 0.28
CA ILE A 198 -8.92 1.84 1.37
C ILE A 198 -9.44 0.42 1.61
N THR A 199 -9.74 -0.32 0.53
CA THR A 199 -10.25 -1.70 0.63
C THR A 199 -9.23 -2.65 1.26
N ILE A 200 -7.95 -2.54 0.86
CA ILE A 200 -6.84 -3.28 1.48
C ILE A 200 -6.75 -2.94 2.96
N GLY A 201 -6.73 -1.66 3.32
CA GLY A 201 -6.67 -1.21 4.71
C GLY A 201 -7.85 -1.76 5.53
N SER A 202 -9.05 -1.78 4.96
CA SER A 202 -10.25 -2.31 5.60
C SER A 202 -10.16 -3.83 5.81
N ALA A 203 -9.71 -4.57 4.80
CA ALA A 203 -9.52 -6.01 4.88
C ALA A 203 -8.47 -6.38 5.93
N ILE A 204 -7.33 -5.69 5.95
CA ILE A 204 -6.28 -5.91 6.95
C ILE A 204 -6.81 -5.64 8.35
N LEU A 205 -7.47 -4.50 8.58
CA LEU A 205 -8.03 -4.18 9.90
C LEU A 205 -9.11 -5.17 10.32
N SER A 206 -9.89 -5.72 9.39
CA SER A 206 -10.92 -6.72 9.70
C SER A 206 -10.34 -8.02 10.27
N TRP A 207 -9.10 -8.38 9.93
CA TRP A 207 -8.45 -9.58 10.45
C TRP A 207 -7.56 -9.28 11.65
N VAL A 208 -6.81 -8.19 11.58
CA VAL A 208 -5.78 -7.87 12.59
C VAL A 208 -6.39 -7.16 13.80
N ALA A 209 -7.33 -6.25 13.58
CA ALA A 209 -7.89 -5.42 14.64
C ALA A 209 -9.36 -5.04 14.38
N PRO A 210 -10.31 -5.99 14.49
CA PRO A 210 -11.72 -5.77 14.13
C PRO A 210 -12.39 -4.61 14.87
N HIS A 211 -11.90 -4.29 16.08
CA HIS A 211 -12.45 -3.25 16.95
C HIS A 211 -11.73 -1.89 16.81
N ALA A 212 -10.81 -1.74 15.86
CA ALA A 212 -10.08 -0.50 15.66
C ALA A 212 -11.02 0.63 15.16
N PRO A 213 -10.97 1.85 15.73
CA PRO A 213 -11.79 2.98 15.27
C PRO A 213 -11.61 3.31 13.78
N MET A 214 -10.39 3.13 13.25
CA MET A 214 -10.10 3.33 11.83
C MET A 214 -10.84 2.32 10.95
N GLY A 215 -11.06 1.09 11.43
CA GLY A 215 -11.80 0.07 10.69
C GLY A 215 -13.23 0.49 10.39
N ALA A 216 -13.90 1.13 11.34
CA ALA A 216 -15.24 1.68 11.13
C ALA A 216 -15.26 2.80 10.07
N VAL A 217 -14.22 3.65 10.03
CA VAL A 217 -14.07 4.71 9.02
C VAL A 217 -13.86 4.11 7.63
N LEU A 218 -12.93 3.17 7.47
CA LEU A 218 -12.67 2.52 6.18
C LEU A 218 -13.89 1.74 5.68
N ASN A 219 -14.56 0.99 6.57
CA ASN A 219 -15.80 0.30 6.24
C ASN A 219 -16.87 1.28 5.75
N THR A 220 -17.05 2.43 6.41
CA THR A 220 -18.01 3.47 5.96
C THR A 220 -17.69 3.98 4.55
N LEU A 221 -16.41 4.14 4.23
CA LEU A 221 -15.96 4.61 2.91
C LEU A 221 -16.27 3.61 1.79
N ILE A 222 -16.19 2.30 2.05
CA ILE A 222 -16.39 1.26 1.03
C ILE A 222 -17.77 0.61 1.07
N ASP A 223 -18.54 0.78 2.15
CA ASP A 223 -19.86 0.16 2.33
C ASP A 223 -20.83 0.38 1.15
N PRO A 224 -20.95 1.57 0.54
CA PRO A 224 -21.82 1.77 -0.63
C PRO A 224 -21.46 0.86 -1.82
N LEU A 225 -20.17 0.50 -1.95
CA LEU A 225 -19.65 -0.34 -3.01
C LEU A 225 -19.69 -1.84 -2.62
N LEU A 226 -19.55 -2.15 -1.33
CA LEU A 226 -19.66 -3.52 -0.82
C LEU A 226 -21.10 -4.02 -0.73
N ARG A 227 -22.08 -3.15 -0.43
CA ARG A 227 -23.51 -3.52 -0.35
C ARG A 227 -24.02 -4.32 -1.56
N PRO A 228 -23.82 -3.89 -2.82
CA PRO A 228 -24.27 -4.66 -3.97
C PRO A 228 -23.52 -6.00 -4.10
N ILE A 229 -22.23 -6.05 -3.74
CA ILE A 229 -21.42 -7.29 -3.79
C ILE A 229 -21.92 -8.30 -2.75
N ARG A 230 -22.19 -7.85 -1.51
CA ARG A 230 -22.72 -8.67 -0.42
C ARG A 230 -24.09 -9.28 -0.73
N ARG A 231 -24.88 -8.64 -1.60
CA ARG A 231 -26.16 -9.19 -2.08
C ARG A 231 -25.96 -10.39 -3.02
N LEU A 232 -24.86 -10.42 -3.76
CA LEU A 232 -24.53 -11.51 -4.68
C LEU A 232 -23.73 -12.63 -3.99
N LEU A 233 -22.86 -12.26 -3.06
CA LEU A 233 -21.98 -13.17 -2.32
C LEU A 233 -22.14 -12.93 -0.81
N PRO A 234 -23.11 -13.59 -0.16
CA PRO A 234 -23.28 -13.50 1.28
C PRO A 234 -22.02 -13.96 2.03
N PRO A 235 -21.76 -13.45 3.25
CA PRO A 235 -20.61 -13.87 4.06
C PRO A 235 -20.60 -15.39 4.30
N LEU A 236 -19.47 -16.04 4.05
CA LEU A 236 -19.30 -17.47 4.27
C LEU A 236 -18.62 -17.70 5.62
N GLY A 237 -19.32 -18.34 6.55
CA GLY A 237 -18.76 -18.68 7.86
C GLY A 237 -18.31 -17.47 8.70
N GLY A 238 -18.98 -16.32 8.54
CA GLY A 238 -18.63 -15.08 9.25
C GLY A 238 -17.48 -14.27 8.64
N LEU A 239 -16.85 -14.77 7.56
CA LEU A 239 -15.84 -14.04 6.80
C LEU A 239 -16.49 -13.28 5.64
N ASP A 240 -16.30 -11.96 5.59
CA ASP A 240 -16.75 -11.12 4.47
C ASP A 240 -15.71 -11.14 3.34
N LEU A 241 -15.99 -11.87 2.26
CA LEU A 241 -15.14 -11.92 1.06
C LEU A 241 -15.43 -10.76 0.07
N SER A 242 -16.44 -9.93 0.34
CA SER A 242 -16.81 -8.82 -0.53
C SER A 242 -15.68 -7.82 -0.78
N PRO A 243 -14.81 -7.48 0.21
CA PRO A 243 -13.63 -6.64 -0.03
C PRO A 243 -12.67 -7.22 -1.06
N LEU A 244 -12.50 -8.55 -1.10
CA LEU A 244 -11.62 -9.19 -2.08
C LEU A 244 -12.18 -9.03 -3.51
N VAL A 245 -13.48 -9.25 -3.68
CA VAL A 245 -14.16 -9.07 -4.97
C VAL A 245 -14.07 -7.61 -5.43
N LEU A 246 -14.31 -6.65 -4.53
CA LEU A 246 -14.16 -5.23 -4.82
C LEU A 246 -12.73 -4.89 -5.27
N LEU A 247 -11.72 -5.47 -4.61
CA LEU A 247 -10.32 -5.29 -4.96
C LEU A 247 -9.99 -5.81 -6.36
N VAL A 248 -10.47 -7.01 -6.71
CA VAL A 248 -10.28 -7.59 -8.05
C VAL A 248 -10.92 -6.72 -9.11
N VAL A 249 -12.17 -6.30 -8.92
CA VAL A 249 -12.89 -5.43 -9.87
C VAL A 249 -12.17 -4.09 -10.03
N ALA A 250 -11.80 -3.44 -8.92
CA ALA A 250 -11.08 -2.18 -8.97
C ALA A 250 -9.73 -2.31 -9.70
N GLN A 251 -8.98 -3.39 -9.46
CA GLN A 251 -7.71 -3.63 -10.13
C GLN A 251 -7.86 -3.89 -11.63
N VAL A 252 -8.87 -4.64 -12.05
CA VAL A 252 -9.18 -4.83 -13.48
C VAL A 252 -9.43 -3.47 -14.14
N VAL A 253 -10.17 -2.57 -13.49
CA VAL A 253 -10.40 -1.22 -14.00
C VAL A 253 -9.11 -0.39 -14.05
N VAL A 254 -8.26 -0.44 -13.02
CA VAL A 254 -6.94 0.24 -13.04
C VAL A 254 -6.07 -0.26 -14.19
N ILE A 255 -6.04 -1.56 -14.43
CA ILE A 255 -5.32 -2.18 -15.55
C ILE A 255 -5.89 -1.67 -16.87
N ALA A 256 -7.21 -1.72 -17.06
CA ALA A 256 -7.87 -1.24 -18.27
C ALA A 256 -7.58 0.23 -18.55
N LEU A 257 -7.70 1.11 -17.54
CA LEU A 257 -7.38 2.54 -17.66
C LEU A 257 -5.91 2.78 -18.01
N SER A 258 -4.99 1.97 -17.45
CA SER A 258 -3.56 2.10 -17.71
C SER A 258 -3.17 1.69 -19.13
N HIS A 259 -3.93 0.79 -19.77
CA HIS A 259 -3.72 0.41 -21.18
C HIS A 259 -4.47 1.34 -22.14
N ALA A 260 -5.61 1.90 -21.73
CA ALA A 260 -6.34 2.87 -22.54
C ALA A 260 -5.57 4.18 -22.68
N TYR A 261 -4.89 4.64 -21.61
CA TYR A 261 -4.20 5.93 -21.58
C TYR A 261 -3.14 6.14 -22.70
N PRO A 262 -2.22 5.19 -22.97
CA PRO A 262 -1.26 5.33 -24.08
C PRO A 262 -1.87 5.28 -25.48
N MET A 263 -3.11 4.80 -25.64
CA MET A 263 -3.75 4.75 -26.98
C MET A 263 -4.16 6.13 -27.47
N PHE A 264 -4.27 7.12 -26.56
CA PHE A 264 -4.71 8.48 -26.86
C PHE A 264 -3.57 9.52 -26.87
N LEU A 265 -2.31 9.09 -26.72
CA LEU A 265 -1.11 9.93 -26.70
C LEU A 265 -0.14 9.51 -27.81
#